data_AF-H8KNI3-F1
#
_entry.id   AF-H8KNI3-F1
#
_cell.length_a   1.000
_cell.length_b   1.000
_cell.length_c   1.000
_cell.angle_alpha   90.00
_cell.angle_beta   90.00
_cell.angle_gamma   90.00
#
_symmetry.space_group_name_H-M   'P 1'
#
loop_
_entity.id
_entity.type
_entity.pdbx_description
1 polymer ?
#
loop_
_entity_poly.entity_id
_entity_poly.type
_entity_poly.pdbx_seq_one_letter_code
_entity_poly.pdbx_strand_id
1 'polypeptide(L)'
;MFPIGSLKIRLFRYNLIDIFDIITTAKTPTMIIKPNLKNLKPIAAFVLAAFIAIACKNGKNTNQTGDAFDTIVVKGLYIHSDKLDSLRDCVDTSKVFYIKDETGTLSQRYDSLPGLQHTDEAVLVELRGTVEKTKNDSIAKTLPHTLKVHGIQRMERKNFQNTCIPYEFWALGNEPNWNVQISQAENLISFEDFNSEKTYRFNYKEPKISKDTTSWTYETRNTNERANIRVIIRKQECDDTMTDMKYKYSAEVLINGRNYRGCAISWK
;
A
#
# COMPACT_ATOMS: atom_id res chain seq x y z
N MET A 1 -31.34 9.85 -55.41
CA MET A 1 -30.68 11.17 -55.46
C MET A 1 -31.05 11.90 -54.18
N PHE A 2 -30.20 11.83 -53.16
CA PHE A 2 -30.40 12.45 -51.84
C PHE A 2 -29.28 13.48 -51.62
N PRO A 3 -29.57 14.71 -51.17
CA PRO A 3 -28.54 15.73 -51.01
C PRO A 3 -27.79 15.51 -49.69
N ILE A 4 -26.46 15.54 -49.80
CA ILE A 4 -25.50 15.46 -48.70
C ILE A 4 -25.43 16.85 -48.05
N GLY A 5 -25.91 16.96 -46.82
CA GLY A 5 -25.80 18.18 -45.99
C GLY A 5 -24.43 18.25 -45.32
N SER A 6 -23.67 19.30 -45.65
CA SER A 6 -22.34 19.61 -45.11
C SER A 6 -22.43 20.13 -43.66
N LEU A 7 -21.85 19.39 -42.71
CA LEU A 7 -21.78 19.75 -41.30
C LEU A 7 -20.51 20.59 -41.04
N LYS A 8 -20.69 21.88 -40.78
CA LYS A 8 -19.61 22.85 -40.49
C LYS A 8 -19.28 22.84 -38.99
N ILE A 9 -18.18 22.19 -38.60
CA ILE A 9 -17.69 22.19 -37.21
C ILE A 9 -16.87 23.47 -36.97
N ARG A 10 -17.35 24.35 -36.09
CA ARG A 10 -16.62 25.53 -35.58
C ARG A 10 -15.63 25.11 -34.50
N LEU A 11 -14.34 25.27 -34.76
CA LEU A 11 -13.27 25.16 -33.76
C LEU A 11 -13.21 26.45 -32.94
N PHE A 12 -13.45 26.36 -31.63
CA PHE A 12 -13.15 27.44 -30.69
C PHE A 12 -11.66 27.36 -30.31
N ARG A 13 -10.89 28.38 -30.73
CA ARG A 13 -9.55 28.66 -30.20
C ARG A 13 -9.72 29.40 -28.87
N TYR A 14 -9.26 28.82 -27.77
CA TYR A 14 -9.04 29.55 -26.53
C TYR A 14 -7.57 29.98 -26.48
N ASN A 15 -7.35 31.30 -26.46
CA ASN A 15 -6.07 31.93 -26.18
C ASN A 15 -5.71 31.72 -24.70
N LEU A 16 -4.56 31.11 -24.43
CA LEU A 16 -3.89 31.20 -23.13
C LEU A 16 -3.09 32.52 -23.14
N ILE A 17 -3.52 33.45 -22.28
CA ILE A 17 -2.77 34.66 -21.94
C ILE A 17 -2.02 34.38 -20.63
N ASP A 18 -0.79 34.88 -20.64
CA ASP A 18 0.22 34.89 -19.58
C ASP A 18 -0.30 35.24 -18.18
N ILE A 19 0.15 34.46 -17.19
CA ILE A 19 0.35 34.95 -15.82
C ILE A 19 1.73 34.48 -15.37
N PHE A 20 2.71 35.35 -15.57
CA PHE A 20 4.02 35.33 -14.94
C PHE A 20 3.98 36.16 -13.64
N ASP A 21 4.68 35.64 -12.63
CA ASP A 21 5.31 36.33 -11.49
C ASP A 21 4.53 37.30 -10.61
N ILE A 22 4.24 36.87 -9.37
CA ILE A 22 4.48 37.70 -8.18
C ILE A 22 5.17 36.88 -7.08
N ILE A 23 6.32 37.44 -6.70
CA ILE A 23 7.31 37.15 -5.67
C ILE A 23 6.71 37.08 -4.26
N THR A 24 7.19 36.18 -3.38
CA THR A 24 7.81 36.57 -2.08
C THR A 24 8.41 35.39 -1.32
N THR A 25 9.71 35.54 -1.08
CA THR A 25 10.60 34.76 -0.22
C THR A 25 10.27 34.97 1.26
N ALA A 26 9.70 33.96 1.93
CA ALA A 26 9.64 33.92 3.39
C ALA A 26 10.80 33.07 3.94
N LYS A 27 11.81 33.75 4.48
CA LYS A 27 12.97 33.18 5.15
C LYS A 27 12.59 32.86 6.60
N THR A 28 12.33 31.60 6.90
CA THR A 28 12.04 31.15 8.28
C THR A 28 13.32 31.08 9.11
N PRO A 29 13.34 31.65 10.34
CA PRO A 29 14.50 31.59 11.21
C PRO A 29 14.66 30.19 11.82
N THR A 30 15.85 29.61 11.66
CA THR A 30 16.26 28.37 12.30
C THR A 30 16.50 28.63 13.79
N MET A 31 15.57 28.19 14.64
CA MET A 31 15.72 28.25 16.09
C MET A 31 16.58 27.05 16.55
N ILE A 32 17.85 27.30 16.83
CA ILE A 32 18.78 26.31 17.41
C ILE A 32 18.48 26.22 18.91
N ILE A 33 17.73 25.20 19.33
CA ILE A 33 17.55 24.87 20.75
C ILE A 33 18.71 23.96 21.16
N LYS A 34 19.67 24.51 21.93
CA LYS A 34 20.69 23.72 22.62
C LYS A 34 20.06 23.03 23.84
N PRO A 35 20.03 21.69 23.95
CA PRO A 35 19.65 21.04 25.19
C PRO A 35 20.75 21.21 26.24
N ASN A 36 20.43 21.90 27.32
CA ASN A 36 21.29 22.08 28.49
C ASN A 36 21.14 20.84 29.40
N LEU A 37 21.95 19.81 29.16
CA LEU A 37 22.06 18.65 30.05
C LEU A 37 22.99 18.97 31.23
N LYS A 38 22.43 19.54 32.29
CA LYS A 38 23.03 19.51 33.62
C LYS A 38 21.95 19.22 34.64
N ASN A 39 22.23 18.23 35.50
CA ASN A 39 21.44 17.76 36.65
C ASN A 39 20.53 16.54 36.42
N LEU A 40 21.13 15.38 36.13
CA LEU A 40 20.59 14.10 36.60
C LEU A 40 21.10 13.85 38.02
N LYS A 41 20.21 13.94 39.02
CA LYS A 41 20.46 13.41 40.36
C LYS A 41 20.03 11.93 40.40
N PRO A 42 20.75 11.06 41.13
CA PRO A 42 20.32 9.68 41.34
C PRO A 42 19.19 9.67 42.37
N ILE A 43 17.98 9.30 41.96
CA ILE A 43 16.91 9.01 42.93
C ILE A 43 16.98 7.53 43.27
N ALA A 44 17.19 7.33 44.55
CA ALA A 44 17.38 6.10 45.26
C ALA A 44 16.19 5.13 45.13
N ALA A 45 16.55 3.87 45.27
CA ALA A 45 15.65 2.76 45.55
C ALA A 45 14.67 3.08 46.68
N PHE A 46 13.39 2.77 46.44
CA PHE A 46 12.44 2.50 47.53
C PHE A 46 11.67 1.22 47.21
N VAL A 47 11.99 0.21 48.01
CA VAL A 47 11.21 -1.00 48.25
C VAL A 47 9.89 -0.59 48.91
N LEU A 48 8.75 -1.09 48.41
CA LEU A 48 7.65 -1.41 49.30
C LEU A 48 6.77 -2.51 48.72
N ALA A 49 6.80 -3.65 49.42
CA ALA A 49 5.85 -4.73 49.28
C ALA A 49 4.45 -4.26 49.72
N ALA A 50 3.42 -4.62 48.95
CA ALA A 50 2.05 -4.61 49.42
C ALA A 50 1.31 -5.82 48.82
N PHE A 51 1.27 -6.89 49.59
CA PHE A 51 0.31 -7.98 49.47
C PHE A 51 -1.11 -7.39 49.61
N ILE A 52 -1.92 -7.46 48.56
CA ILE A 52 -3.37 -7.28 48.67
C ILE A 52 -4.03 -8.58 48.23
N ALA A 53 -4.52 -9.31 49.23
CA ALA A 53 -5.43 -10.43 49.07
C ALA A 53 -6.74 -9.92 48.44
N ILE A 54 -6.97 -10.26 47.17
CA ILE A 54 -8.26 -10.01 46.51
C ILE A 54 -9.12 -11.25 46.69
N ALA A 55 -10.19 -11.06 47.46
CA ALA A 55 -11.24 -12.01 47.74
C ALA A 55 -11.88 -12.57 46.46
N CYS A 56 -11.99 -13.90 46.38
CA CYS A 56 -12.81 -14.60 45.41
C CYS A 56 -14.29 -14.22 45.58
N LYS A 57 -14.80 -13.31 44.75
CA LYS A 57 -16.25 -13.15 44.55
C LYS A 57 -16.69 -14.15 43.48
N ASN A 58 -17.48 -15.13 43.91
CA ASN A 58 -18.23 -16.05 43.05
C ASN A 58 -19.12 -15.24 42.08
N GLY A 59 -18.65 -15.09 40.85
CA GLY A 59 -19.42 -14.54 39.73
C GLY A 59 -20.40 -15.58 39.22
N LYS A 60 -21.70 -15.26 39.29
CA LYS A 60 -22.78 -16.01 38.65
C LYS A 60 -22.48 -16.13 37.14
N ASN A 61 -22.35 -17.36 36.64
CA ASN A 61 -22.37 -17.67 35.21
C ASN A 61 -23.74 -17.32 34.64
N THR A 62 -23.92 -16.08 34.22
CA THR A 62 -24.96 -15.74 33.24
C THR A 62 -24.51 -16.31 31.90
N ASN A 63 -25.02 -17.50 31.58
CA ASN A 63 -25.04 -18.03 30.22
C ASN A 63 -25.86 -17.06 29.36
N GLN A 64 -25.19 -16.02 28.85
CA GLN A 64 -25.70 -15.26 27.73
C GLN A 64 -25.67 -16.22 26.54
N THR A 65 -26.86 -16.72 26.19
CA THR A 65 -27.20 -17.22 24.86
C THR A 65 -27.10 -16.04 23.90
N GLY A 66 -25.87 -15.60 23.63
CA GLY A 66 -25.60 -14.68 22.54
C GLY A 66 -25.85 -15.44 21.26
N ASP A 67 -26.73 -14.91 20.40
CA ASP A 67 -26.85 -15.33 19.01
C ASP A 67 -25.44 -15.47 18.45
N ALA A 68 -25.03 -16.72 18.21
CA ALA A 68 -23.77 -17.01 17.57
C ALA A 68 -23.91 -16.56 16.12
N PHE A 69 -23.67 -15.27 15.87
CA PHE A 69 -23.53 -14.77 14.52
C PHE A 69 -22.47 -15.64 13.83
N ASP A 70 -22.81 -16.14 12.65
CA ASP A 70 -21.90 -16.96 11.86
C ASP A 70 -20.72 -16.09 11.40
N THR A 71 -19.65 -16.08 12.20
CA THR A 71 -18.44 -15.31 11.90
C THR A 71 -17.58 -16.11 10.94
N ILE A 72 -17.16 -15.47 9.85
CA ILE A 72 -16.21 -16.03 8.90
C ILE A 72 -14.82 -15.42 9.13
N VAL A 73 -13.80 -16.11 8.66
CA VAL A 73 -12.44 -15.56 8.54
C VAL A 73 -12.19 -15.22 7.08
N VAL A 74 -11.85 -13.97 6.81
CA VAL A 74 -11.54 -13.45 5.48
C VAL A 74 -10.07 -13.10 5.44
N LYS A 75 -9.34 -13.72 4.50
CA LYS A 75 -7.96 -13.37 4.17
C LYS A 75 -7.96 -12.46 2.96
N GLY A 76 -7.25 -11.34 3.03
CA GLY A 76 -7.26 -10.35 1.96
C GLY A 76 -6.14 -9.33 2.02
N LEU A 77 -6.11 -8.47 0.99
CA LEU A 77 -5.31 -7.25 0.99
C LEU A 77 -6.16 -6.09 1.49
N TYR A 78 -5.85 -5.58 2.68
CA TYR A 78 -6.50 -4.44 3.31
C TYR A 78 -5.78 -3.15 2.95
N ILE A 79 -6.55 -2.12 2.63
CA ILE A 79 -6.09 -0.75 2.39
C ILE A 79 -6.87 0.15 3.32
N HIS A 80 -6.16 0.86 4.20
CA HIS A 80 -6.70 1.98 4.97
C HIS A 80 -6.65 3.24 4.11
N SER A 81 -7.60 4.16 4.25
CA SER A 81 -7.45 5.51 3.66
C SER A 81 -8.37 6.50 4.35
N ASP A 82 -8.11 7.79 4.20
CA ASP A 82 -8.96 8.86 4.74
C ASP A 82 -10.41 8.81 4.22
N LYS A 83 -10.64 8.18 3.05
CA LYS A 83 -11.94 8.15 2.39
C LYS A 83 -12.73 6.89 2.73
N LEU A 84 -12.07 5.74 2.63
CA LEU A 84 -12.69 4.45 2.86
C LEU A 84 -11.65 3.38 3.13
N ASP A 85 -12.04 2.42 3.96
CA ASP A 85 -11.29 1.20 4.17
C ASP A 85 -11.85 0.09 3.28
N SER A 86 -10.94 -0.64 2.63
CA SER A 86 -11.32 -1.73 1.74
C SER A 86 -10.46 -2.96 1.95
N LEU A 87 -11.02 -4.13 1.62
CA LEU A 87 -10.31 -5.39 1.61
C LEU A 87 -10.63 -6.16 0.34
N ARG A 88 -9.60 -6.50 -0.43
CA ARG A 88 -9.74 -7.41 -1.58
C ARG A 88 -9.53 -8.85 -1.12
N ASP A 89 -10.49 -9.72 -1.41
CA ASP A 89 -10.44 -11.13 -1.02
C ASP A 89 -9.30 -11.87 -1.74
N CYS A 90 -8.58 -12.71 -1.01
CA CYS A 90 -7.55 -13.57 -1.58
C CYS A 90 -8.12 -14.74 -2.39
N VAL A 91 -9.33 -15.19 -2.08
CA VAL A 91 -9.97 -16.33 -2.76
C VAL A 91 -10.66 -15.88 -4.05
N ASP A 92 -11.38 -14.76 -3.98
CA ASP A 92 -12.05 -14.15 -5.13
C ASP A 92 -11.58 -12.71 -5.29
N THR A 93 -10.56 -12.52 -6.13
CA THR A 93 -9.91 -11.20 -6.32
C THR A 93 -10.83 -10.15 -6.95
N SER A 94 -11.97 -10.55 -7.50
CA SER A 94 -13.02 -9.65 -7.98
C SER A 94 -13.87 -9.08 -6.84
N LYS A 95 -13.87 -9.74 -5.68
CA LYS A 95 -14.62 -9.34 -4.50
C LYS A 95 -13.82 -8.38 -3.64
N VAL A 96 -14.36 -7.18 -3.48
CA VAL A 96 -13.80 -6.15 -2.60
C VAL A 96 -14.86 -5.77 -1.57
N PHE A 97 -14.49 -5.84 -0.30
CA PHE A 97 -15.33 -5.50 0.83
C PHE A 97 -15.11 -4.04 1.24
N TYR A 98 -16.19 -3.34 1.58
CA TYR A 98 -16.12 -2.18 2.44
C TYR A 98 -15.88 -2.64 3.89
N ILE A 99 -14.92 -2.05 4.58
CA ILE A 99 -14.60 -2.45 5.94
C ILE A 99 -15.30 -1.55 6.95
N LYS A 100 -15.99 -2.19 7.90
CA LYS A 100 -16.50 -1.53 9.11
C LYS A 100 -15.79 -2.13 10.32
N ASP A 101 -14.90 -1.36 10.93
CA ASP A 101 -14.14 -1.80 12.10
C ASP A 101 -15.00 -1.73 13.37
N GLU A 102 -15.44 -2.88 13.89
CA GLU A 102 -16.10 -2.98 15.20
C GLU A 102 -15.10 -3.27 16.33
N THR A 103 -13.80 -3.46 16.00
CA THR A 103 -12.74 -3.64 17.00
C THR A 103 -12.23 -2.32 17.56
N GLY A 104 -12.36 -1.22 16.80
CA GLY A 104 -11.84 0.10 17.14
C GLY A 104 -10.31 0.20 17.15
N THR A 105 -9.59 -0.80 16.63
CA THR A 105 -8.12 -0.88 16.67
C THR A 105 -7.49 -1.20 15.32
N LEU A 106 -8.30 -1.37 14.25
CA LEU A 106 -7.79 -1.83 12.95
C LEU A 106 -6.87 -0.81 12.30
N SER A 107 -7.29 0.46 12.22
CA SER A 107 -6.48 1.55 11.66
C SER A 107 -5.21 1.79 12.47
N GLN A 108 -5.31 1.81 13.81
CA GLN A 108 -4.14 1.98 14.68
C GLN A 108 -3.10 0.88 14.45
N ARG A 109 -3.53 -0.37 14.28
CA ARG A 109 -2.61 -1.47 13.97
C ARG A 109 -1.97 -1.31 12.59
N TYR A 110 -2.76 -0.89 11.60
CA TYR A 110 -2.26 -0.60 10.27
C TYR A 110 -1.17 0.48 10.30
N ASP A 111 -1.45 1.63 10.93
CA ASP A 111 -0.50 2.75 11.03
C ASP A 111 0.76 2.41 11.84
N SER A 112 0.68 1.40 12.71
CA SER A 112 1.81 0.92 13.50
C SER A 112 2.74 -0.06 12.76
N LEU A 113 2.37 -0.48 11.54
CA LEU A 113 3.19 -1.42 10.78
C LEU A 113 4.51 -0.76 10.34
N PRO A 114 5.66 -1.40 10.60
CA PRO A 114 6.95 -0.84 10.23
C PRO A 114 7.09 -0.78 8.71
N GLY A 115 7.60 0.35 8.21
CA GLY A 115 7.94 0.55 6.81
C GLY A 115 6.77 0.93 5.90
N LEU A 116 5.56 1.14 6.42
CA LEU A 116 4.51 1.79 5.64
C LEU A 116 4.84 3.27 5.46
N GLN A 117 5.03 3.70 4.22
CA GLN A 117 5.32 5.10 3.90
C GLN A 117 4.08 5.89 3.48
N HIS A 118 3.01 5.19 3.07
CA HIS A 118 1.79 5.79 2.55
C HIS A 118 0.56 5.22 3.24
N THR A 119 -0.45 6.06 3.42
CA THR A 119 -1.71 5.65 4.05
C THR A 119 -2.49 4.66 3.19
N ASP A 120 -2.21 4.53 1.89
CA ASP A 120 -2.93 3.68 0.93
C ASP A 120 -2.19 2.41 0.48
N GLU A 121 -1.18 1.96 1.23
CA GLU A 121 -0.44 0.73 0.94
C GLU A 121 -1.24 -0.53 1.31
N ALA A 122 -1.31 -1.49 0.39
CA ALA A 122 -2.03 -2.73 0.67
C ALA A 122 -1.23 -3.61 1.63
N VAL A 123 -1.87 -4.06 2.71
CA VAL A 123 -1.29 -4.98 3.70
C VAL A 123 -2.06 -6.30 3.71
N LEU A 124 -1.37 -7.40 3.97
CA LEU A 124 -2.03 -8.70 4.09
C LEU A 124 -2.70 -8.80 5.47
N VAL A 125 -3.98 -9.16 5.49
CA VAL A 125 -4.73 -9.37 6.73
C VAL A 125 -5.50 -10.69 6.73
N GLU A 126 -5.73 -11.21 7.94
CA GLU A 126 -6.72 -12.24 8.23
C GLU A 126 -7.67 -11.68 9.29
N LEU A 127 -8.90 -11.40 8.87
CA LEU A 127 -9.92 -10.73 9.68
C LEU A 127 -11.07 -11.67 9.98
N ARG A 128 -11.52 -11.71 11.24
CA ARG A 128 -12.74 -12.41 11.64
C ARG A 128 -13.90 -11.43 11.65
N GLY A 129 -15.00 -11.76 10.99
CA GLY A 129 -16.12 -10.83 10.86
C GLY A 129 -17.40 -11.45 10.32
N THR A 130 -18.40 -10.61 10.11
CA THR A 130 -19.66 -10.96 9.46
C THR A 130 -19.81 -10.16 8.17
N VAL A 131 -20.25 -10.80 7.09
CA VAL A 131 -20.46 -10.14 5.80
C VAL A 131 -21.95 -9.79 5.63
N GLU A 132 -22.23 -8.54 5.27
CA GLU A 132 -23.57 -8.09 4.91
C GLU A 132 -23.55 -7.31 3.58
N LYS A 133 -24.74 -7.03 3.04
CA LYS A 133 -24.86 -6.09 1.91
C LYS A 133 -24.58 -4.67 2.40
N THR A 134 -23.82 -3.91 1.62
CA THR A 134 -23.52 -2.51 1.93
C THR A 134 -24.81 -1.68 1.92
N LYS A 135 -25.10 -1.03 3.04
CA LYS A 135 -26.35 -0.24 3.21
C LYS A 135 -26.30 1.15 2.60
N ASN A 136 -25.10 1.70 2.39
CA ASN A 136 -24.93 3.03 1.81
C ASN A 136 -24.95 2.91 0.27
N ASP A 137 -25.97 3.46 -0.38
CA ASP A 137 -26.17 3.36 -1.83
C ASP A 137 -25.00 3.90 -2.66
N SER A 138 -24.29 4.92 -2.18
CA SER A 138 -23.13 5.48 -2.88
C SER A 138 -21.93 4.54 -2.84
N ILE A 139 -21.70 3.88 -1.70
CA ILE A 139 -20.61 2.90 -1.53
C ILE A 139 -20.98 1.57 -2.18
N ALA A 140 -22.24 1.14 -2.08
CA ALA A 140 -22.73 -0.14 -2.59
C ALA A 140 -22.56 -0.31 -4.11
N LYS A 141 -22.47 0.81 -4.86
CA LYS A 141 -22.18 0.81 -6.30
C LYS A 141 -20.80 0.27 -6.64
N THR A 142 -19.81 0.48 -5.77
CA THR A 142 -18.42 0.04 -5.98
C THR A 142 -18.04 -1.13 -5.08
N LEU A 143 -18.58 -1.17 -3.86
CA LEU A 143 -18.32 -2.16 -2.83
C LEU A 143 -19.65 -2.72 -2.32
N PRO A 144 -20.25 -3.71 -3.00
CA PRO A 144 -21.59 -4.21 -2.69
C PRO A 144 -21.69 -4.97 -1.36
N HIS A 145 -20.54 -5.36 -0.79
CA HIS A 145 -20.47 -6.12 0.46
C HIS A 145 -19.69 -5.35 1.52
N THR A 146 -20.21 -5.35 2.76
CA THR A 146 -19.51 -4.83 3.95
C THR A 146 -19.03 -6.00 4.79
N LEU A 147 -17.76 -5.99 5.20
CA LEU A 147 -17.23 -6.85 6.24
C LEU A 147 -17.19 -6.07 7.56
N LYS A 148 -18.02 -6.49 8.52
CA LYS A 148 -17.96 -6.00 9.91
C LYS A 148 -16.91 -6.80 10.66
N VAL A 149 -15.81 -6.14 11.01
CA VAL A 149 -14.63 -6.79 11.59
C VAL A 149 -14.78 -6.89 13.09
N HIS A 150 -14.83 -8.12 13.61
CA HIS A 150 -14.96 -8.44 15.04
C HIS A 150 -13.63 -8.88 15.66
N GLY A 151 -12.60 -9.11 14.84
CA GLY A 151 -11.27 -9.49 15.32
C GLY A 151 -10.21 -9.47 14.23
N ILE A 152 -8.98 -9.15 14.63
CA ILE A 152 -7.80 -9.08 13.77
C ILE A 152 -6.91 -10.26 14.14
N GLN A 153 -6.88 -11.30 13.29
CA GLN A 153 -6.08 -12.49 13.55
C GLN A 153 -4.63 -12.29 13.10
N ARG A 154 -4.44 -11.69 11.92
CA ARG A 154 -3.14 -11.41 11.34
C ARG A 154 -3.17 -10.10 10.58
N MET A 155 -2.08 -9.35 10.65
CA MET A 155 -1.84 -8.15 9.86
C MET A 155 -0.35 -8.00 9.66
N GLU A 156 0.09 -7.96 8.40
CA GLU A 156 1.50 -7.84 8.06
C GLU A 156 1.67 -7.11 6.72
N ARG A 157 2.84 -6.50 6.54
CA ARG A 157 3.17 -5.83 5.28
C ARG A 157 3.17 -6.84 4.12
N LYS A 158 2.61 -6.42 2.99
CA LYS A 158 2.60 -7.22 1.75
C LYS A 158 4.02 -7.30 1.17
N ASN A 159 4.40 -8.49 0.72
CA ASN A 159 5.64 -8.76 -0.01
C ASN A 159 5.42 -9.88 -1.05
N PHE A 160 6.45 -10.22 -1.81
CA PHE A 160 6.38 -11.23 -2.87
C PHE A 160 6.11 -12.66 -2.35
N GLN A 161 6.32 -12.93 -1.06
CA GLN A 161 6.14 -14.26 -0.45
C GLN A 161 4.74 -14.46 0.13
N ASN A 162 4.10 -13.38 0.61
CA ASN A 162 2.83 -13.45 1.33
C ASN A 162 1.64 -12.85 0.56
N THR A 163 1.87 -12.15 -0.56
CA THR A 163 0.77 -11.63 -1.38
C THR A 163 -0.07 -12.78 -1.94
N CYS A 164 -1.38 -12.58 -1.94
CA CYS A 164 -2.35 -13.51 -2.50
C CYS A 164 -2.94 -13.05 -3.84
N ILE A 165 -2.61 -11.84 -4.26
CA ILE A 165 -3.04 -11.30 -5.56
C ILE A 165 -1.91 -11.52 -6.57
N PRO A 166 -2.21 -12.05 -7.76
CA PRO A 166 -1.23 -12.23 -8.81
C PRO A 166 -0.49 -10.94 -9.17
N TYR A 167 0.78 -11.07 -9.54
CA TYR A 167 1.63 -9.97 -10.00
C TYR A 167 2.46 -10.45 -11.19
N GLU A 168 2.93 -9.54 -12.04
CA GLU A 168 3.78 -9.94 -13.17
C GLU A 168 5.21 -10.11 -12.68
N PHE A 169 5.73 -9.10 -11.99
CA PHE A 169 7.09 -9.12 -11.46
C PHE A 169 7.20 -8.41 -10.11
N TRP A 170 8.06 -8.94 -9.24
CA TRP A 170 8.61 -8.24 -8.10
C TRP A 170 10.13 -8.16 -8.28
N ALA A 171 10.66 -6.95 -8.43
CA ALA A 171 12.10 -6.71 -8.55
C ALA A 171 12.67 -6.21 -7.22
N LEU A 172 13.88 -6.64 -6.89
CA LEU A 172 14.58 -6.35 -5.66
C LEU A 172 16.03 -5.97 -5.99
N GLY A 173 16.59 -4.97 -5.31
CA GLY A 173 18.02 -4.67 -5.37
C GLY A 173 18.56 -4.25 -4.01
N ASN A 174 19.83 -4.59 -3.75
CA ASN A 174 20.44 -4.42 -2.43
C ASN A 174 21.26 -3.14 -2.28
N GLU A 175 21.91 -2.68 -3.36
CA GLU A 175 22.78 -1.50 -3.32
C GLU A 175 22.47 -0.53 -4.48
N PRO A 176 21.68 0.53 -4.24
CA PRO A 176 20.94 0.84 -2.99
C PRO A 176 19.83 -0.19 -2.71
N ASN A 177 19.24 -0.18 -1.51
CA ASN A 177 18.15 -1.10 -1.17
C ASN A 177 16.82 -0.57 -1.73
N TRP A 178 16.17 -1.32 -2.63
CA TRP A 178 14.91 -0.93 -3.25
C TRP A 178 14.09 -2.15 -3.69
N ASN A 179 12.80 -1.93 -3.94
CA ASN A 179 11.96 -2.88 -4.63
C ASN A 179 11.04 -2.23 -5.67
N VAL A 180 10.56 -3.05 -6.62
CA VAL A 180 9.46 -2.72 -7.50
C VAL A 180 8.44 -3.84 -7.50
N GLN A 181 7.18 -3.50 -7.27
CA GLN A 181 6.05 -4.37 -7.54
C GLN A 181 5.38 -3.97 -8.86
N ILE A 182 5.12 -4.92 -9.75
CA ILE A 182 4.34 -4.77 -10.98
C ILE A 182 3.15 -5.74 -10.91
N SER A 183 1.93 -5.23 -10.83
CA SER A 183 0.71 -6.05 -10.80
C SER A 183 -0.40 -5.42 -11.64
N GLN A 184 -0.82 -6.11 -12.69
CA GLN A 184 -2.00 -5.79 -13.49
C GLN A 184 -3.27 -5.96 -12.67
N ALA A 185 -3.34 -7.01 -11.84
CA ALA A 185 -4.50 -7.31 -11.00
C ALA A 185 -4.79 -6.19 -9.98
N GLU A 186 -3.74 -5.54 -9.47
CA GLU A 186 -3.86 -4.37 -8.61
C GLU A 186 -3.84 -3.03 -9.38
N ASN A 187 -3.67 -3.06 -10.71
CA ASN A 187 -3.45 -1.89 -11.56
C ASN A 187 -2.30 -0.98 -11.06
N LEU A 188 -1.22 -1.59 -10.57
CA LEU A 188 -0.16 -0.91 -9.82
C LEU A 188 1.23 -1.24 -10.36
N ILE A 189 2.05 -0.20 -10.48
CA ILE A 189 3.52 -0.29 -10.44
C ILE A 189 3.97 0.55 -9.24
N SER A 190 4.57 -0.08 -8.24
CA SER A 190 5.07 0.59 -7.04
C SER A 190 6.58 0.47 -6.98
N PHE A 191 7.30 1.58 -6.85
CA PHE A 191 8.75 1.59 -6.62
C PHE A 191 9.00 2.14 -5.22
N GLU A 192 9.79 1.44 -4.42
CA GLU A 192 10.18 1.86 -3.07
C GLU A 192 11.71 1.86 -2.96
N ASP A 193 12.30 3.01 -2.62
CA ASP A 193 13.70 3.17 -2.25
C ASP A 193 13.80 3.26 -0.73
N PHE A 194 14.24 2.18 -0.11
CA PHE A 194 14.35 2.06 1.34
C PHE A 194 15.44 2.97 1.91
N ASN A 195 16.47 3.32 1.12
CA ASN A 195 17.54 4.19 1.59
C ASN A 195 17.09 5.65 1.71
N SER A 196 16.15 6.08 0.87
CA SER A 196 15.63 7.45 0.89
C SER A 196 14.23 7.57 1.51
N GLU A 197 13.65 6.45 1.96
CA GLU A 197 12.27 6.37 2.47
C GLU A 197 11.27 6.99 1.48
N LYS A 198 11.47 6.71 0.19
CA LYS A 198 10.61 7.21 -0.89
C LYS A 198 9.91 6.08 -1.60
N THR A 199 8.60 6.25 -1.76
CA THR A 199 7.77 5.35 -2.55
C THR A 199 7.04 6.14 -3.63
N TYR A 200 7.10 5.64 -4.86
CA TYR A 200 6.43 6.19 -6.03
C TYR A 200 5.42 5.18 -6.58
N ARG A 201 4.20 5.63 -6.85
CA ARG A 201 3.13 4.76 -7.36
C ARG A 201 2.73 5.18 -8.75
N PHE A 202 2.47 4.21 -9.60
CA PHE A 202 2.05 4.44 -10.97
C PHE A 202 0.93 3.47 -11.33
N ASN A 203 0.04 3.89 -12.20
CA ASN A 203 -0.94 2.97 -12.78
C ASN A 203 -0.22 1.97 -13.67
N TYR A 204 -0.65 0.71 -13.60
CA TYR A 204 -0.18 -0.34 -14.48
C TYR A 204 -0.38 0.05 -15.95
N LYS A 205 0.59 -0.36 -16.79
CA LYS A 205 0.50 -0.29 -18.24
C LYS A 205 1.10 -1.54 -18.82
N GLU A 206 0.50 -2.02 -19.91
CA GLU A 206 1.03 -3.17 -20.62
C GLU A 206 2.49 -2.93 -21.07
N PRO A 207 3.38 -3.92 -20.88
CA PRO A 207 4.77 -3.77 -21.26
C PRO A 207 4.93 -3.84 -22.77
N LYS A 208 5.97 -3.18 -23.27
CA LYS A 208 6.52 -3.49 -24.60
C LYS A 208 7.34 -4.76 -24.47
N ILE A 209 6.91 -5.83 -25.13
CA ILE A 209 7.59 -7.13 -25.13
C ILE A 209 8.53 -7.21 -26.33
N SER A 210 9.76 -7.68 -26.13
CA SER A 210 10.71 -7.91 -27.22
C SER A 210 10.23 -9.03 -28.16
N LYS A 211 10.71 -9.02 -29.42
CA LYS A 211 10.28 -10.02 -30.44
C LYS A 211 10.56 -11.46 -30.04
N ASP A 212 11.60 -11.68 -29.25
CA ASP A 212 12.05 -12.97 -28.73
C ASP A 212 11.43 -13.31 -27.37
N THR A 213 10.55 -12.46 -26.82
CA THR A 213 9.88 -12.64 -25.52
C THR A 213 10.81 -12.79 -24.33
N THR A 214 12.04 -12.27 -24.44
CA THR A 214 13.04 -12.30 -23.37
C THR A 214 13.09 -11.00 -22.56
N SER A 215 12.40 -9.95 -22.99
CA SER A 215 12.40 -8.66 -22.30
C SER A 215 11.01 -8.01 -22.25
N TRP A 216 10.68 -7.45 -21.08
CA TRP A 216 9.48 -6.66 -20.82
C TRP A 216 9.89 -5.25 -20.40
N THR A 217 9.39 -4.23 -21.10
CA THR A 217 9.66 -2.83 -20.80
C THR A 217 8.37 -2.10 -20.40
N TYR A 218 8.30 -1.70 -19.14
CA TYR A 218 7.21 -0.89 -18.58
C TYR A 218 7.64 0.58 -18.58
N GLU A 219 6.83 1.47 -19.12
CA GLU A 219 7.08 2.92 -19.13
C GLU A 219 5.81 3.67 -18.70
N THR A 220 5.90 4.42 -17.60
CA THR A 220 4.75 5.16 -17.10
C THR A 220 5.19 6.43 -16.35
N ARG A 221 4.21 7.29 -16.07
CA ARG A 221 4.41 8.59 -15.41
C ARG A 221 3.31 8.82 -14.39
N ASN A 222 3.66 9.40 -13.25
CA ASN A 222 2.73 9.91 -12.26
C ASN A 222 2.85 11.43 -12.26
N THR A 223 1.80 12.12 -12.72
CA THR A 223 1.78 13.58 -12.80
C THR A 223 1.66 14.25 -11.44
N ASN A 224 1.03 13.59 -10.47
CA ASN A 224 0.83 14.13 -9.13
C ASN A 224 2.17 14.15 -8.36
N GLU A 225 2.95 13.08 -8.49
CA GLU A 225 4.28 12.95 -7.89
C GLU A 225 5.40 13.54 -8.77
N ARG A 226 5.08 14.03 -9.98
CA ARG A 226 6.04 14.48 -11.00
C ARG A 226 7.15 13.46 -11.26
N ALA A 227 6.78 12.18 -11.26
CA ALA A 227 7.71 11.07 -11.40
C ALA A 227 7.53 10.35 -12.74
N ASN A 228 8.62 9.85 -13.30
CA ASN A 228 8.63 8.98 -14.47
C ASN A 228 9.47 7.74 -14.18
N ILE A 229 8.95 6.57 -14.57
CA ILE A 229 9.61 5.29 -14.35
C ILE A 229 9.68 4.51 -15.67
N ARG A 230 10.83 3.88 -15.88
CA ARG A 230 11.02 2.82 -16.86
C ARG A 230 11.57 1.59 -16.13
N VAL A 231 10.88 0.47 -16.24
CA VAL A 231 11.34 -0.82 -15.71
C VAL A 231 11.59 -1.76 -16.87
N ILE A 232 12.78 -2.35 -16.92
CA ILE A 232 13.15 -3.36 -17.91
C ILE A 232 13.44 -4.65 -17.17
N ILE A 233 12.61 -5.65 -17.41
CA ILE A 233 12.82 -7.02 -16.92
C ILE A 233 13.38 -7.84 -18.07
N ARG A 234 14.42 -8.63 -17.82
CA ARG A 234 15.03 -9.54 -18.81
C ARG A 234 15.07 -10.96 -18.27
N LYS A 235 14.79 -11.94 -19.14
CA LYS A 235 14.96 -13.37 -18.88
C LYS A 235 16.45 -13.73 -18.94
N GLN A 236 17.16 -13.29 -17.92
CA GLN A 236 18.59 -13.48 -17.75
C GLN A 236 18.83 -13.82 -16.28
N GLU A 237 19.65 -14.84 -16.02
CA GLU A 237 20.00 -15.21 -14.66
C GLU A 237 20.63 -14.02 -13.93
N CYS A 238 20.16 -13.81 -12.69
CA CYS A 238 20.62 -12.76 -11.81
C CYS A 238 21.03 -13.39 -10.48
N ASP A 239 22.22 -13.03 -10.01
CA ASP A 239 22.79 -13.52 -8.77
C ASP A 239 22.67 -12.43 -7.70
N ASP A 240 21.98 -12.73 -6.62
CA ASP A 240 21.95 -11.86 -5.45
C ASP A 240 23.17 -12.17 -4.58
N THR A 241 24.19 -11.34 -4.72
CA THR A 241 25.50 -11.47 -4.06
C THR A 241 25.44 -11.49 -2.53
N MET A 242 24.30 -11.13 -1.93
CA MET A 242 24.13 -11.15 -0.47
C MET A 242 23.48 -12.43 0.05
N THR A 243 22.77 -13.18 -0.80
CA THR A 243 21.99 -14.36 -0.37
C THR A 243 22.36 -15.65 -1.11
N ASP A 244 23.28 -15.59 -2.08
CA ASP A 244 23.62 -16.68 -3.01
C ASP A 244 22.40 -17.26 -3.73
N MET A 245 21.29 -16.50 -3.78
CA MET A 245 20.07 -16.90 -4.46
C MET A 245 20.13 -16.52 -5.93
N LYS A 246 19.87 -17.52 -6.80
CA LYS A 246 19.77 -17.32 -8.24
C LYS A 246 18.34 -17.07 -8.67
N TYR A 247 18.14 -15.97 -9.37
CA TYR A 247 16.86 -15.57 -9.95
C TYR A 247 16.89 -15.77 -11.46
N LYS A 248 15.73 -16.11 -12.04
CA LYS A 248 15.59 -16.33 -13.49
C LYS A 248 15.57 -15.04 -14.31
N TYR A 249 15.44 -13.90 -13.65
CA TYR A 249 15.24 -12.61 -14.27
C TYR A 249 16.12 -11.53 -13.63
N SER A 250 16.63 -10.63 -14.46
CA SER A 250 17.29 -9.39 -14.04
C SER A 250 16.37 -8.19 -14.26
N ALA A 251 16.55 -7.15 -13.46
CA ALA A 251 15.79 -5.92 -13.51
C ALA A 251 16.70 -4.70 -13.62
N GLU A 252 16.30 -3.75 -14.45
CA GLU A 252 16.83 -2.39 -14.49
C GLU A 252 15.68 -1.40 -14.32
N VAL A 253 15.83 -0.45 -13.41
CA VAL A 253 14.83 0.59 -13.16
C VAL A 253 15.47 1.95 -13.35
N LEU A 254 14.89 2.77 -14.22
CA LEU A 254 15.22 4.17 -14.37
C LEU A 254 14.05 5.01 -13.84
N ILE A 255 14.24 5.66 -12.69
CA ILE A 255 13.24 6.54 -12.10
C ILE A 255 13.83 7.93 -11.87
N ASN A 256 13.18 8.96 -12.40
CA ASN A 256 13.61 10.36 -12.29
C ASN A 256 15.11 10.59 -12.65
N GLY A 257 15.63 9.84 -13.62
CA GLY A 257 17.02 9.90 -14.07
C GLY A 257 18.02 9.07 -13.26
N ARG A 258 17.62 8.42 -12.15
CA ARG A 258 18.46 7.51 -11.37
C ARG A 258 18.24 6.06 -11.82
N ASN A 259 19.34 5.35 -12.05
CA ASN A 259 19.33 3.96 -12.48
C ASN A 259 19.56 3.00 -11.30
N TYR A 260 18.81 1.90 -11.29
CA TYR A 260 18.86 0.85 -10.29
C TYR A 260 18.96 -0.50 -10.99
N ARG A 261 19.66 -1.45 -10.39
CA ARG A 261 19.86 -2.81 -10.92
C ARG A 261 19.60 -3.83 -9.83
N GLY A 262 18.99 -4.95 -10.22
CA GLY A 262 18.56 -5.96 -9.28
C GLY A 262 18.06 -7.23 -9.96
N CYS A 263 17.48 -8.12 -9.18
CA CYS A 263 16.90 -9.37 -9.65
C CYS A 263 15.37 -9.27 -9.62
N ALA A 264 14.70 -10.11 -10.41
CA ALA A 264 13.24 -10.15 -10.43
C ALA A 264 12.67 -11.55 -10.25
N ILE A 265 11.51 -11.59 -9.63
CA ILE A 265 10.70 -12.78 -9.36
C ILE A 265 9.40 -12.58 -10.13
N SER A 266 9.03 -13.53 -10.97
CA SER A 266 7.68 -13.56 -11.56
C SER A 266 6.73 -14.32 -10.64
N TRP A 267 5.43 -14.03 -10.69
CA TRP A 267 4.43 -14.93 -10.12
C TRP A 267 4.51 -16.29 -10.82
N LYS A 268 4.26 -17.36 -10.07
CA LYS A 268 4.42 -18.75 -10.53
C LYS A 268 3.38 -19.14 -11.58
#